data_AF-E5CEH7-F1
#
_entry.id   AF-E5CEH7-F1
#
_cell.length_a   1.000
_cell.length_b   1.000
_cell.length_c   1.000
_cell.angle_alpha   90.00
_cell.angle_beta   90.00
_cell.angle_gamma   90.00
#
_symmetry.space_group_name_H-M   'P 1'
#
loop_
_entity.id
_entity.type
_entity.pdbx_description
1 polymer ?
#
loop_
_entity_poly.entity_id
_entity_poly.type
_entity_poly.pdbx_seq_one_letter_code
_entity_poly.pdbx_strand_id
1 'polypeptide(L)'
;MLCCILTLLSGCKDDDDNPLRFYNSEYEVPMGGRRYLGLESGNGDYSLAVKDTRIASAGTETGWSGVPAGRMIYVTGILTGTTYLTVTDNTTQETCTLPIKVVDNYENIKLLRSYLSNLPNGDANLLPGISDIFLINNHARDAYFFKQGEQTAFSSGLELITQGSYKLEKEEGDDEKVTLTLTFSEDMATPVSNHKFIIWGNSYLFHRLDKSLNLNWNTPPIGETRTSPAPPPSYTLEEIAEGTEIGKGRQLSFSLSQQEMPAGILP
;
A
#
# COMPACT_ATOMS: atom_id res chain seq x y z
N MET A 1 -67.58 -22.84 -1.20
CA MET A 1 -66.64 -22.32 -0.19
C MET A 1 -65.61 -23.40 0.07
N LEU A 2 -64.31 -23.30 -0.19
CA LEU A 2 -63.46 -22.36 -0.92
C LEU A 2 -62.23 -23.22 -1.24
N CYS A 3 -61.87 -23.36 -2.52
CA CYS A 3 -60.77 -24.19 -2.97
C CYS A 3 -59.48 -23.39 -2.80
N CYS A 4 -58.65 -23.69 -1.79
CA CYS A 4 -57.34 -23.04 -1.63
C CYS A 4 -56.30 -23.82 -2.42
N ILE A 5 -56.15 -23.46 -3.69
CA ILE A 5 -54.99 -23.81 -4.51
C ILE A 5 -53.81 -23.01 -3.95
N LEU A 6 -52.90 -23.68 -3.23
CA LEU A 6 -51.58 -23.13 -2.95
C LEU A 6 -50.78 -23.14 -4.25
N THR A 7 -50.79 -22.03 -4.98
CA THR A 7 -49.75 -21.75 -5.98
C THR A 7 -48.47 -21.40 -5.23
N LEU A 8 -47.58 -22.39 -5.07
CA LEU A 8 -46.17 -22.13 -4.80
C LEU A 8 -45.62 -21.40 -6.02
N LEU A 9 -45.48 -20.08 -5.92
CA LEU A 9 -44.61 -19.31 -6.81
C LEU A 9 -43.18 -19.74 -6.45
N SER A 10 -42.69 -20.80 -7.09
CA SER A 10 -41.25 -20.96 -7.29
C SER A 10 -40.81 -19.77 -8.14
N GLY A 11 -40.28 -18.74 -7.49
CA GLY A 11 -39.51 -17.73 -8.19
C GLY A 11 -38.30 -18.43 -8.78
N CYS A 12 -38.33 -18.74 -10.07
CA CYS A 12 -37.12 -18.98 -10.83
C CYS A 12 -36.30 -17.70 -10.72
N LYS A 13 -35.27 -17.70 -9.87
CA LYS A 13 -34.09 -16.92 -10.20
C LYS A 13 -33.49 -17.64 -11.39
N ASP A 14 -33.51 -17.01 -12.55
CA ASP A 14 -32.55 -17.34 -13.59
C ASP A 14 -31.18 -17.04 -12.98
N ASP A 15 -30.58 -18.05 -12.36
CA ASP A 15 -29.19 -18.05 -11.93
C ASP A 15 -28.36 -18.24 -13.21
N ASP A 16 -28.39 -17.24 -14.09
CA ASP A 16 -27.47 -17.19 -15.22
C ASP A 16 -26.05 -17.00 -14.66
N ASP A 17 -25.14 -17.85 -15.13
CA ASP A 17 -23.75 -17.77 -14.74
C ASP A 17 -23.16 -16.40 -15.12
N ASN A 18 -22.42 -15.80 -14.20
CA ASN A 18 -21.85 -14.48 -14.42
C ASN A 18 -20.55 -14.59 -15.23
N PRO A 19 -20.30 -13.71 -16.21
CA PRO A 19 -19.04 -13.73 -16.94
C PRO A 19 -17.86 -13.37 -16.02
N LEU A 20 -16.67 -13.86 -16.31
CA LEU A 20 -15.46 -13.53 -15.56
C LEU A 20 -14.91 -12.18 -16.01
N ARG A 21 -14.94 -11.16 -15.13
CA ARG A 21 -14.43 -9.81 -15.44
C ARG A 21 -13.67 -9.19 -14.27
N PHE A 22 -12.69 -8.37 -14.62
CA PHE A 22 -11.85 -7.62 -13.69
C PHE A 22 -11.93 -6.14 -13.99
N TYR A 23 -11.88 -5.30 -12.94
CA TYR A 23 -11.85 -3.85 -13.12
C TYR A 23 -10.57 -3.37 -13.82
N ASN A 24 -9.46 -4.07 -13.62
CA ASN A 24 -8.19 -3.74 -14.25
C ASN A 24 -7.74 -4.87 -15.19
N SER A 25 -7.12 -4.49 -16.28
CA SER A 25 -6.54 -5.41 -17.26
C SER A 25 -5.12 -5.84 -16.90
N GLU A 26 -4.45 -5.17 -15.95
CA GLU A 26 -3.11 -5.47 -15.45
C GLU A 26 -2.98 -5.09 -13.96
N TYR A 27 -1.98 -5.66 -13.28
CA TYR A 27 -1.74 -5.40 -11.86
C TYR A 27 -0.24 -5.29 -11.54
N GLU A 28 0.09 -4.27 -10.74
CA GLU A 28 1.38 -4.15 -10.07
C GLU A 28 1.31 -4.68 -8.65
N VAL A 29 2.30 -5.49 -8.26
CA VAL A 29 2.38 -6.15 -6.95
C VAL A 29 3.75 -5.88 -6.33
N PRO A 30 3.85 -5.29 -5.12
CA PRO A 30 5.14 -5.11 -4.48
C PRO A 30 5.77 -6.46 -4.12
N MET A 31 7.09 -6.58 -4.32
CA MET A 31 7.85 -7.77 -3.95
C MET A 31 7.71 -8.05 -2.44
N GLY A 32 7.36 -9.29 -2.09
CA GLY A 32 7.06 -9.68 -0.69
C GLY A 32 5.69 -9.22 -0.18
N GLY A 33 4.98 -8.39 -0.94
CA GLY A 33 3.63 -7.93 -0.62
C GLY A 33 2.54 -8.73 -1.33
N ARG A 34 1.29 -8.41 -0.99
CA ARG A 34 0.08 -9.03 -1.54
C ARG A 34 -0.82 -7.98 -2.17
N ARG A 35 -1.36 -8.28 -3.35
CA ARG A 35 -2.35 -7.48 -4.06
C ARG A 35 -3.64 -8.27 -4.23
N TYR A 36 -4.77 -7.67 -3.86
CA TYR A 36 -6.10 -8.21 -4.14
C TYR A 36 -6.59 -7.72 -5.51
N LEU A 37 -7.13 -8.64 -6.31
CA LEU A 37 -7.58 -8.33 -7.67
C LEU A 37 -9.04 -7.90 -7.64
N GLY A 38 -9.32 -6.70 -8.13
CA GLY A 38 -10.68 -6.18 -8.24
C GLY A 38 -11.50 -6.98 -9.26
N LEU A 39 -12.39 -7.85 -8.77
CA LEU A 39 -13.35 -8.59 -9.58
C LEU A 39 -14.60 -7.74 -9.84
N GLU A 40 -14.95 -7.57 -11.11
CA GLU A 40 -16.20 -6.93 -11.54
C GLU A 40 -17.35 -7.94 -11.55
N SER A 41 -17.10 -9.16 -12.03
CA SER A 41 -18.08 -10.26 -12.08
C SER A 41 -17.40 -11.63 -12.11
N GLY A 42 -18.16 -12.68 -11.78
CA GLY A 42 -17.73 -14.09 -11.77
C GLY A 42 -18.58 -14.92 -10.81
N ASN A 43 -18.26 -16.20 -10.61
CA ASN A 43 -19.08 -17.14 -9.84
C ASN A 43 -18.42 -17.63 -8.54
N GLY A 44 -17.17 -17.25 -8.29
CA GLY A 44 -16.48 -17.49 -7.02
C GLY A 44 -15.83 -18.87 -6.85
N ASP A 45 -15.86 -19.71 -7.89
CA ASP A 45 -15.06 -20.92 -8.01
C ASP A 45 -13.99 -20.71 -9.10
N TYR A 46 -12.75 -20.48 -8.69
CA TYR A 46 -11.68 -20.07 -9.59
C TYR A 46 -10.49 -21.03 -9.53
N SER A 47 -10.02 -21.46 -10.70
CA SER A 47 -8.71 -22.10 -10.86
C SER A 47 -7.68 -21.05 -11.27
N LEU A 48 -6.49 -21.08 -10.64
CA LEU A 48 -5.44 -20.07 -10.84
C LEU A 48 -4.16 -20.73 -11.36
N ALA A 49 -3.60 -20.20 -12.46
CA ALA A 49 -2.33 -20.66 -13.02
C ALA A 49 -1.39 -19.48 -13.25
N VAL A 50 -0.27 -19.44 -12.51
CA VAL A 50 0.79 -18.44 -12.73
C VAL A 50 1.85 -19.01 -13.67
N LYS A 51 2.17 -18.28 -14.74
CA LYS A 51 3.10 -18.75 -15.79
C LYS A 51 4.53 -18.95 -15.27
N ASP A 52 5.06 -17.98 -14.54
CA ASP A 52 6.36 -18.07 -13.87
C ASP A 52 6.18 -17.89 -12.36
N THR A 53 6.20 -19.00 -11.63
CA THR A 53 6.01 -19.05 -10.18
C THR A 53 7.21 -18.55 -9.39
N ARG A 54 8.32 -18.22 -10.05
CA ARG A 54 9.47 -17.56 -9.40
C ARG A 54 9.22 -16.07 -9.21
N ILE A 55 8.35 -15.48 -10.03
CA ILE A 55 8.01 -14.05 -10.01
C ILE A 55 6.86 -13.80 -9.03
N ALA A 56 5.79 -14.59 -9.10
CA ALA A 56 4.62 -14.42 -8.24
C ALA A 56 3.94 -15.75 -7.90
N SER A 57 3.07 -15.73 -6.89
CA SER A 57 2.09 -16.78 -6.62
C SER A 57 0.69 -16.18 -6.51
N ALA A 58 -0.34 -17.01 -6.64
CA ALA A 58 -1.73 -16.56 -6.56
C ALA A 58 -2.56 -17.50 -5.70
N GLY A 59 -3.62 -16.98 -5.09
CA GLY A 59 -4.53 -17.74 -4.25
C GLY A 59 -5.91 -17.10 -4.15
N THR A 60 -6.80 -17.75 -3.41
CA THR A 60 -8.13 -17.21 -3.11
C THR A 60 -8.39 -17.14 -1.62
N GLU A 61 -9.25 -16.20 -1.21
CA GLU A 61 -9.74 -16.05 0.16
C GLU A 61 -11.27 -15.95 0.18
N THR A 62 -11.88 -16.48 1.24
CA THR A 62 -13.33 -16.41 1.49
C THR A 62 -13.67 -15.36 2.53
N GLY A 63 -14.96 -14.98 2.60
CA GLY A 63 -15.49 -14.10 3.66
C GLY A 63 -15.45 -12.61 3.32
N TRP A 64 -15.20 -12.27 2.06
CA TRP A 64 -15.19 -10.88 1.59
C TRP A 64 -16.59 -10.39 1.26
N SER A 65 -16.90 -9.15 1.63
CA SER A 65 -18.13 -8.47 1.19
C SER A 65 -17.89 -7.73 -0.13
N GLY A 66 -18.93 -7.60 -0.96
CA GLY A 66 -18.86 -6.81 -2.20
C GLY A 66 -18.07 -7.45 -3.34
N VAL A 67 -17.77 -8.75 -3.26
CA VAL A 67 -17.11 -9.53 -4.34
C VAL A 67 -17.93 -10.77 -4.71
N PRO A 68 -17.77 -11.31 -5.92
CA PRO A 68 -18.56 -12.47 -6.37
C PRO A 68 -18.46 -13.66 -5.43
N ALA A 69 -19.62 -14.14 -4.95
CA ALA A 69 -19.77 -15.21 -3.96
C ALA A 69 -18.86 -15.10 -2.71
N GLY A 70 -18.43 -13.89 -2.35
CA GLY A 70 -17.52 -13.63 -1.24
C GLY A 70 -16.12 -14.24 -1.41
N ARG A 71 -15.72 -14.54 -2.65
CA ARG A 71 -14.40 -15.08 -3.01
C ARG A 71 -13.53 -14.00 -3.64
N MET A 72 -12.41 -13.69 -3.00
CA MET A 72 -11.41 -12.76 -3.52
C MET A 72 -10.21 -13.52 -4.09
N ILE A 73 -9.63 -13.02 -5.19
CA ILE A 73 -8.36 -13.50 -5.73
C ILE A 73 -7.25 -12.56 -5.27
N TYR A 74 -6.10 -13.11 -4.89
CA TYR A 74 -4.91 -12.33 -4.57
C TYR A 74 -3.67 -12.87 -5.26
N VAL A 75 -2.70 -11.98 -5.43
CA VAL A 75 -1.35 -12.28 -5.95
C VAL A 75 -0.33 -11.84 -4.92
N THR A 76 0.68 -12.69 -4.67
CA THR A 76 1.83 -12.37 -3.83
C THR A 76 3.07 -12.22 -4.71
N GLY A 77 3.77 -11.09 -4.60
CA GLY A 77 5.02 -10.86 -5.32
C GLY A 77 6.18 -11.61 -4.67
N ILE A 78 7.01 -12.30 -5.46
CA ILE A 78 8.16 -13.09 -4.97
C ILE A 78 9.46 -12.44 -5.41
N LEU A 79 9.61 -12.18 -6.71
CA LEU A 79 10.79 -11.56 -7.30
C LEU A 79 10.32 -10.52 -8.33
N THR A 80 11.03 -9.40 -8.40
CA THR A 80 10.74 -8.36 -9.40
C THR A 80 10.80 -8.91 -10.82
N GLY A 81 9.87 -8.45 -11.67
CA GLY A 81 9.72 -8.93 -13.05
C GLY A 81 8.26 -9.09 -13.47
N THR A 82 8.04 -9.59 -14.68
CA THR A 82 6.69 -9.73 -15.25
C THR A 82 6.31 -11.19 -15.46
N THR A 83 5.09 -11.55 -15.10
CA THR A 83 4.49 -12.86 -15.33
C THR A 83 3.04 -12.70 -15.78
N TYR A 84 2.34 -13.82 -15.97
CA TYR A 84 0.92 -13.83 -16.29
C TYR A 84 0.19 -14.74 -15.31
N LEU A 85 -0.98 -14.28 -14.86
CA LEU A 85 -1.94 -15.09 -14.13
C LEU A 85 -3.11 -15.41 -15.06
N THR A 86 -3.34 -16.69 -15.31
CA THR A 86 -4.58 -17.16 -15.92
C THR A 86 -5.57 -17.54 -14.82
N VAL A 87 -6.75 -16.94 -14.86
CA VAL A 87 -7.89 -17.23 -13.99
C VAL A 87 -8.94 -17.94 -14.83
N THR A 88 -9.39 -19.10 -14.37
CA THR A 88 -10.52 -19.83 -14.97
C THR A 88 -11.68 -19.80 -13.99
N ASP A 89 -12.84 -19.32 -14.42
CA ASP A 89 -14.09 -19.54 -13.69
C ASP A 89 -14.59 -20.96 -13.97
N ASN A 90 -14.63 -21.80 -12.94
CA ASN A 90 -14.93 -23.21 -13.08
C ASN A 90 -16.41 -23.47 -13.41
N THR A 91 -17.30 -22.48 -13.17
CA THR A 91 -18.71 -22.59 -13.52
C THR A 91 -18.90 -22.37 -15.03
N THR A 92 -18.40 -21.26 -15.57
CA THR A 92 -18.57 -20.91 -17.00
C THR A 92 -17.50 -21.49 -17.92
N GLN A 93 -16.37 -21.95 -17.36
CA GLN A 93 -15.13 -22.30 -18.08
C GLN A 93 -14.48 -21.11 -18.81
N GLU A 94 -14.95 -19.87 -18.56
CA GLU A 94 -14.30 -18.69 -19.10
C GLU A 94 -12.91 -18.50 -18.49
N THR A 95 -11.98 -17.99 -19.31
CA THR A 95 -10.61 -17.73 -18.87
C THR A 95 -10.24 -16.28 -19.12
N CYS A 96 -9.52 -15.69 -18.17
CA CYS A 96 -8.91 -14.37 -18.29
C CYS A 96 -7.42 -14.49 -17.99
N THR A 97 -6.57 -13.90 -18.82
CA THR A 97 -5.13 -13.86 -18.58
C THR A 97 -4.69 -12.44 -18.27
N LEU A 98 -4.25 -12.21 -17.05
CA LEU A 98 -3.85 -10.92 -16.51
C LEU A 98 -2.32 -10.79 -16.50
N PRO A 99 -1.73 -9.75 -17.11
CA PRO A 99 -0.34 -9.38 -16.88
C PRO A 99 -0.15 -8.97 -15.42
N ILE A 100 0.88 -9.55 -14.81
CA ILE A 100 1.29 -9.26 -13.43
C ILE A 100 2.72 -8.72 -13.48
N LYS A 101 2.92 -7.51 -12.96
CA LYS A 101 4.23 -6.92 -12.78
C LYS A 101 4.57 -6.87 -11.30
N VAL A 102 5.60 -7.57 -10.89
CA VAL A 102 6.14 -7.48 -9.53
C VAL A 102 7.19 -6.37 -9.51
N VAL A 103 6.92 -5.33 -8.73
CA VAL A 103 7.76 -4.13 -8.57
C VAL A 103 8.53 -4.20 -7.25
N ASP A 104 9.52 -3.33 -7.08
CA ASP A 104 10.23 -3.19 -5.81
C ASP A 104 9.24 -2.96 -4.65
N ASN A 105 9.54 -3.52 -3.48
CA ASN A 105 8.74 -3.26 -2.29
C ASN A 105 8.86 -1.79 -1.86
N TYR A 106 7.90 -1.28 -1.10
CA TYR A 106 7.93 0.11 -0.64
C TYR A 106 7.21 0.29 0.70
N GLU A 107 7.51 1.39 1.37
CA GLU A 107 6.73 1.89 2.51
C GLU A 107 6.10 3.23 2.19
N ASN A 108 4.82 3.39 2.53
CA ASN A 108 4.11 4.65 2.37
C ASN A 108 4.05 5.40 3.71
N ILE A 109 4.71 6.55 3.75
CA ILE A 109 4.57 7.57 4.79
C ILE A 109 3.43 8.51 4.39
N LYS A 110 2.27 8.34 5.02
CA LYS A 110 1.11 9.25 4.85
C LYS A 110 1.18 10.36 5.89
N LEU A 111 1.26 11.61 5.43
CA LEU A 111 1.33 12.80 6.27
C LEU A 111 -0.05 13.16 6.82
N LEU A 112 -0.14 13.40 8.13
CA LEU A 112 -1.37 13.57 8.89
C LEU A 112 -1.51 15.03 9.37
N ARG A 113 -1.85 15.93 8.44
CA ARG A 113 -1.98 17.37 8.74
C ARG A 113 -3.11 17.72 9.72
N SER A 114 -4.10 16.85 9.91
CA SER A 114 -5.17 17.06 10.90
C SER A 114 -4.74 16.81 12.35
N TYR A 115 -3.54 16.26 12.59
CA TYR A 115 -3.05 15.88 13.92
C TYR A 115 -2.06 16.88 14.52
N LEU A 116 -1.86 18.03 13.86
CA LEU A 116 -0.88 19.05 14.25
C LEU A 116 -1.09 19.57 15.67
N SER A 117 -2.34 19.67 16.14
CA SER A 117 -2.67 20.14 17.49
C SER A 117 -2.11 19.24 18.60
N ASN A 118 -1.72 18.00 18.29
CA ASN A 118 -1.17 17.05 19.24
C ASN A 118 0.35 17.15 19.35
N LEU A 119 0.98 18.00 18.54
CA LEU A 119 2.42 18.16 18.47
C LEU A 119 2.85 19.49 19.10
N PRO A 120 3.90 19.52 19.92
CA PRO A 120 4.38 20.74 20.57
C PRO A 120 4.78 21.82 19.55
N ASN A 121 5.33 21.43 18.40
CA ASN A 121 5.77 22.34 17.34
C ASN A 121 5.15 21.97 15.97
N GLY A 122 3.86 21.61 15.95
CA GLY A 122 3.17 21.23 14.72
C GLY A 122 3.18 22.36 13.67
N ASP A 123 3.68 22.08 12.47
CA ASP A 123 3.65 23.02 11.32
C ASP A 123 2.99 22.38 10.10
N ALA A 124 1.86 22.95 9.68
CA ALA A 124 1.12 22.53 8.49
C ALA A 124 1.89 22.78 7.19
N ASN A 125 2.90 23.63 7.20
CA ASN A 125 3.72 23.97 6.04
C ASN A 125 5.00 23.13 5.95
N LEU A 126 5.23 22.18 6.86
CA LEU A 126 6.31 21.22 6.68
C LEU A 126 5.98 20.30 5.50
N LEU A 127 6.92 20.21 4.54
CA LEU A 127 6.76 19.49 3.27
C LEU A 127 5.48 19.94 2.52
N PRO A 128 5.37 21.21 2.10
CA PRO A 128 4.12 21.76 1.59
C PRO A 128 3.67 21.04 0.31
N GLY A 129 2.37 20.82 0.17
CA GLY A 129 1.79 20.16 -1.00
C GLY A 129 1.93 18.63 -1.04
N ILE A 130 2.85 18.04 -0.26
CA ILE A 130 3.04 16.59 -0.20
C ILE A 130 1.99 15.96 0.75
N SER A 131 1.33 14.88 0.35
CA SER A 131 0.44 14.08 1.20
C SER A 131 1.05 12.73 1.57
N ASP A 132 1.74 12.10 0.62
CA ASP A 132 2.27 10.74 0.75
C ASP A 132 3.70 10.69 0.20
N ILE A 133 4.55 9.92 0.86
CA ILE A 133 5.93 9.67 0.46
C ILE A 133 6.15 8.17 0.40
N PHE A 134 6.48 7.65 -0.79
CA PHE A 134 6.83 6.25 -0.97
C PHE A 134 8.34 6.09 -0.93
N LEU A 135 8.84 5.33 0.05
CA LEU A 135 10.23 4.94 0.16
C LEU A 135 10.42 3.59 -0.52
N ILE A 136 11.20 3.54 -1.60
CA ILE A 136 11.33 2.33 -2.42
C ILE A 136 12.51 1.48 -1.95
N ASN A 137 12.26 0.19 -1.77
CA ASN A 137 13.26 -0.80 -1.43
C ASN A 137 14.07 -1.25 -2.65
N ASN A 138 14.77 -0.31 -3.27
CA ASN A 138 15.71 -0.58 -4.35
C ASN A 138 17.12 -0.11 -3.97
N HIS A 139 18.11 -0.41 -4.82
CA HIS A 139 19.51 -0.05 -4.56
C HIS A 139 19.74 1.47 -4.50
N ALA A 140 19.00 2.24 -5.29
CA ALA A 140 19.12 3.70 -5.34
C ALA A 140 18.48 4.40 -4.13
N ARG A 141 17.63 3.70 -3.37
CA ARG A 141 16.78 4.26 -2.31
C ARG A 141 15.94 5.41 -2.85
N ASP A 142 15.24 5.15 -3.95
CA ASP A 142 14.35 6.15 -4.55
C ASP A 142 13.21 6.52 -3.58
N ALA A 143 12.78 7.77 -3.66
CA ALA A 143 11.63 8.30 -2.95
C ALA A 143 10.69 8.99 -3.94
N TYR A 144 9.38 8.75 -3.82
CA TYR A 144 8.36 9.38 -4.66
C TYR A 144 7.39 10.17 -3.80
N PHE A 145 7.14 11.41 -4.20
CA PHE A 145 6.37 12.38 -3.43
C PHE A 145 5.06 12.67 -4.15
N PHE A 146 3.95 12.50 -3.45
CA PHE A 146 2.62 12.64 -4.03
C PHE A 146 1.83 13.72 -3.32
N LYS A 147 0.90 14.35 -4.04
CA LYS A 147 -0.20 15.12 -3.46
C LYS A 147 -1.50 14.33 -3.57
N GLN A 148 -2.44 14.64 -2.68
CA GLN A 148 -3.79 14.12 -2.76
C GLN A 148 -4.60 14.94 -3.78
N GLY A 149 -4.95 14.30 -4.88
CA GLY A 149 -5.94 14.76 -5.84
C GLY A 149 -7.31 14.15 -5.59
N GLU A 150 -8.14 14.09 -6.63
CA GLU A 150 -9.50 13.55 -6.56
C GLU A 150 -9.49 12.02 -6.38
N GLN A 151 -9.99 11.56 -5.24
CA GLN A 151 -10.16 10.14 -4.97
C GLN A 151 -11.45 9.63 -5.63
N THR A 152 -11.36 8.49 -6.32
CA THR A 152 -12.53 7.81 -6.91
C THR A 152 -12.69 6.42 -6.30
N ALA A 153 -13.72 5.67 -6.73
CA ALA A 153 -13.90 4.28 -6.32
C ALA A 153 -12.75 3.36 -6.79
N PHE A 154 -11.98 3.77 -7.81
CA PHE A 154 -10.97 2.93 -8.47
C PHE A 154 -9.55 3.52 -8.39
N SER A 155 -9.41 4.72 -7.83
CA SER A 155 -8.11 5.40 -7.71
C SER A 155 -8.00 6.09 -6.36
N SER A 156 -6.81 6.01 -5.76
CA SER A 156 -6.47 6.75 -4.54
C SER A 156 -6.47 8.26 -4.75
N GLY A 157 -6.42 8.73 -6.00
CA GLY A 157 -6.28 10.13 -6.33
C GLY A 157 -4.87 10.68 -6.09
N LEU A 158 -3.87 9.83 -5.82
CA LEU A 158 -2.50 10.28 -5.63
C LEU A 158 -1.89 10.73 -6.97
N GLU A 159 -1.38 11.96 -6.99
CA GLU A 159 -0.73 12.56 -8.15
C GLU A 159 0.76 12.77 -7.84
N LEU A 160 1.65 12.24 -8.68
CA LEU A 160 3.09 12.36 -8.52
C LEU A 160 3.52 13.83 -8.66
N ILE A 161 4.23 14.35 -7.66
CA ILE A 161 4.83 15.69 -7.67
C ILE A 161 6.24 15.59 -8.24
N THR A 162 7.08 14.74 -7.64
CA THR A 162 8.49 14.63 -7.96
C THR A 162 9.07 13.30 -7.47
N GLN A 163 10.25 12.98 -7.98
CA GLN A 163 11.08 11.86 -7.54
C GLN A 163 12.34 12.42 -6.87
N GLY A 164 12.83 11.69 -5.87
CA GLY A 164 14.09 11.94 -5.21
C GLY A 164 14.68 10.65 -4.67
N SER A 165 15.48 10.77 -3.63
CA SER A 165 16.02 9.62 -2.90
C SER A 165 15.92 9.83 -1.39
N TYR A 166 16.15 8.76 -0.64
CA TYR A 166 16.14 8.80 0.81
C TYR A 166 17.34 8.07 1.42
N LYS A 167 17.65 8.45 2.65
CA LYS A 167 18.58 7.74 3.52
C LYS A 167 17.99 7.66 4.92
N LEU A 168 17.99 6.47 5.51
CA LEU A 168 17.59 6.24 6.90
C LEU A 168 18.82 5.82 7.70
N GLU A 169 19.07 6.52 8.80
CA GLU A 169 20.21 6.29 9.69
C GLU A 169 19.70 6.09 11.12
N LYS A 170 19.93 4.89 11.66
CA LYS A 170 19.60 4.52 13.04
C LYS A 170 20.91 4.39 13.82
N GLU A 171 20.99 5.04 14.98
CA GLU A 171 22.10 4.82 15.91
C GLU A 171 21.91 3.47 16.61
N GLU A 172 23.01 2.73 16.81
CA GLU A 172 22.96 1.44 17.49
C GLU A 172 22.46 1.61 18.94
N GLY A 173 21.41 0.87 19.31
CA GLY A 173 20.78 0.97 20.63
C GLY A 173 19.76 2.11 20.79
N ASP A 174 19.56 2.98 19.79
CA ASP A 174 18.51 4.01 19.83
C ASP A 174 17.20 3.47 19.27
N ASP A 175 16.27 3.13 20.16
CA ASP A 175 14.95 2.59 19.81
C ASP A 175 13.82 3.63 19.88
N GLU A 176 14.19 4.92 19.97
CA GLU A 176 13.24 6.03 20.05
C GLU A 176 13.20 6.85 18.75
N LYS A 177 14.33 6.91 18.03
CA LYS A 177 14.43 7.74 16.83
C LYS A 177 15.32 7.18 15.72
N VAL A 178 15.06 7.67 14.50
CA VAL A 178 15.85 7.44 13.28
C VAL A 178 16.00 8.76 12.54
N THR A 179 17.17 9.01 11.96
CA THR A 179 17.34 10.15 11.04
C THR A 179 16.92 9.77 9.63
N LEU A 180 16.00 10.54 9.05
CA LEU A 180 15.61 10.47 7.65
C LEU A 180 16.19 11.67 6.90
N THR A 181 16.94 11.42 5.83
CA THR A 181 17.30 12.44 4.85
C THR A 181 16.52 12.18 3.57
N LEU A 182 15.77 13.17 3.10
CA LEU A 182 15.10 13.18 1.80
C LEU A 182 15.86 14.12 0.88
N THR A 183 16.17 13.65 -0.33
CA THR A 183 16.89 14.42 -1.35
C THR A 183 15.99 14.59 -2.55
N PHE A 184 15.42 15.78 -2.72
CA PHE A 184 14.50 16.06 -3.83
C PHE A 184 14.52 17.55 -4.18
N SER A 185 13.86 17.89 -5.27
CA SER A 185 13.65 19.27 -5.71
C SER A 185 12.17 19.61 -5.48
N GLU A 186 11.89 20.73 -4.81
CA GLU A 186 10.54 21.14 -4.41
C GLU A 186 9.66 21.49 -5.62
N ASP A 187 10.28 21.93 -6.72
CA ASP A 187 9.64 22.23 -8.00
C ASP A 187 10.65 22.20 -9.16
N MET A 188 10.18 22.27 -10.41
CA MET A 188 11.05 22.26 -11.60
C MET A 188 12.10 23.40 -11.66
N ALA A 189 11.97 24.44 -10.83
CA ALA A 189 12.83 25.62 -10.81
C ALA A 189 13.86 25.59 -9.67
N THR A 190 13.66 24.75 -8.65
CA THR A 190 14.50 24.68 -7.47
C THR A 190 15.57 23.59 -7.61
N PRO A 191 16.83 23.87 -7.21
CA PRO A 191 17.85 22.85 -7.19
C PRO A 191 17.50 21.76 -6.18
N VAL A 192 17.94 20.53 -6.47
CA VAL A 192 17.81 19.41 -5.52
C VAL A 192 18.51 19.76 -4.22
N SER A 193 17.80 19.61 -3.10
CA SER A 193 18.32 19.86 -1.75
C SER A 193 18.07 18.70 -0.81
N ASN A 194 18.84 18.67 0.28
CA ASN A 194 18.68 17.70 1.35
C ASN A 194 17.75 18.27 2.43
N HIS A 195 16.71 17.51 2.76
CA HIS A 195 15.77 17.80 3.83
C HIS A 195 15.95 16.73 4.91
N LYS A 196 16.38 17.13 6.10
CA LYS A 196 16.71 16.21 7.20
C LYS A 196 15.63 16.22 8.26
N PHE A 197 15.30 15.04 8.75
CA PHE A 197 14.26 14.83 9.73
C PHE A 197 14.67 13.79 10.78
N ILE A 198 14.09 13.91 11.96
CA ILE A 198 14.02 12.87 12.98
C ILE A 198 12.66 12.21 12.86
N ILE A 199 12.65 10.89 12.67
CA ILE A 199 11.48 10.05 12.84
C ILE A 199 11.45 9.60 14.30
N TRP A 200 10.49 10.10 15.07
CA TRP A 200 10.19 9.64 16.41
C TRP A 200 9.17 8.51 16.37
N GLY A 201 9.47 7.40 17.04
CA GLY A 201 8.59 6.24 17.01
C GLY A 201 8.89 5.22 18.09
N ASN A 202 8.72 3.96 17.73
CA ASN A 202 8.89 2.83 18.64
C ASN A 202 9.44 1.62 17.89
N SER A 203 9.75 0.56 18.63
CA SER A 203 10.28 -0.69 18.08
C SER A 203 9.43 -1.28 16.95
N TYR A 204 8.10 -1.13 16.99
CA TYR A 204 7.22 -1.58 15.91
C TYR A 204 7.47 -0.81 14.60
N LEU A 205 7.57 0.52 14.67
CA LEU A 205 7.85 1.36 13.50
C LEU A 205 9.19 0.94 12.87
N PHE A 206 10.23 0.87 13.69
CA PHE A 206 11.58 0.60 13.20
C PHE A 206 11.73 -0.83 12.69
N HIS A 207 11.04 -1.81 13.32
CA HIS A 207 10.97 -3.16 12.79
C HIS A 207 10.30 -3.22 11.42
N ARG A 208 9.16 -2.53 11.26
CA ARG A 208 8.47 -2.47 9.96
C ARG A 208 9.35 -1.83 8.88
N LEU A 209 9.96 -0.68 9.15
CA LEU A 209 10.89 -0.03 8.21
C LEU A 209 12.07 -0.94 7.85
N ASP A 210 12.69 -1.59 8.85
CA ASP A 210 13.81 -2.50 8.65
C ASP A 210 13.47 -3.66 7.72
N LYS A 211 12.31 -4.31 7.94
CA LYS A 211 11.87 -5.45 7.13
C LYS A 211 11.37 -5.06 5.75
N SER A 212 10.59 -3.98 5.62
CA SER A 212 10.03 -3.61 4.33
C SER A 212 11.06 -2.99 3.39
N LEU A 213 12.05 -2.28 3.94
CA LEU A 213 13.08 -1.56 3.17
C LEU A 213 14.47 -2.23 3.20
N ASN A 214 14.59 -3.42 3.78
CA ASN A 214 15.85 -4.17 3.91
C ASN A 214 17.00 -3.29 4.45
N LEU A 215 16.79 -2.67 5.61
CA LEU A 215 17.74 -1.69 6.18
C LEU A 215 18.89 -2.35 6.95
N ASN A 216 18.75 -3.64 7.28
CA ASN A 216 19.72 -4.44 8.02
C ASN A 216 20.03 -3.87 9.42
N TRP A 217 19.01 -3.28 10.06
CA TRP A 217 19.12 -2.82 11.45
C TRP A 217 19.04 -3.94 12.47
N ASN A 218 18.78 -5.17 12.02
CA ASN A 218 18.68 -6.37 12.86
C ASN A 218 17.67 -6.20 14.00
N THR A 219 16.54 -5.54 13.70
CA THR A 219 15.49 -5.32 14.69
C THR A 219 14.95 -6.65 15.24
N PRO A 220 14.72 -6.75 16.56
CA PRO A 220 14.21 -7.99 17.16
C PRO A 220 12.78 -8.28 16.67
N PRO A 221 12.35 -9.55 16.67
CA PRO A 221 10.96 -9.89 16.40
C PRO A 221 10.02 -9.17 17.37
N ILE A 222 8.98 -8.54 16.83
CA ILE A 222 7.88 -7.99 17.62
C ILE A 222 6.93 -9.12 18.02
N GLY A 223 6.55 -9.20 19.29
CA GLY A 223 5.61 -10.22 19.76
C GLY A 223 4.25 -10.12 19.06
N GLU A 224 3.66 -11.26 18.70
CA GLU A 224 2.33 -11.38 18.10
C GLU A 224 1.22 -11.09 19.13
N THR A 225 1.09 -9.84 19.60
CA THR A 225 0.06 -9.49 20.61
C THR A 225 -0.87 -8.37 20.18
N ARG A 226 -1.09 -8.18 18.88
CA ARG A 226 -2.17 -7.31 18.39
C ARG A 226 -3.37 -8.15 17.93
N THR A 227 -4.31 -8.36 18.84
CA THR A 227 -5.61 -9.01 18.59
C THR A 227 -6.75 -8.02 18.28
N SER A 228 -6.46 -6.73 18.10
CA SER A 228 -7.48 -5.71 17.81
C SER A 228 -7.07 -4.75 16.69
N PRO A 229 -8.00 -4.36 15.79
CA PRO A 229 -7.79 -3.29 14.81
C PRO A 229 -7.81 -1.94 15.51
N ALA A 230 -6.73 -1.59 16.21
CA ALA A 230 -6.49 -0.21 16.59
C ALA A 230 -6.12 0.59 15.32
N PRO A 231 -6.54 1.87 15.20
CA PRO A 231 -6.09 2.72 14.11
C PRO A 231 -4.56 2.68 14.00
N PRO A 232 -3.99 2.80 12.79
CA PRO A 232 -2.55 2.84 12.62
C PRO A 232 -1.97 3.87 13.59
N PRO A 233 -0.96 3.51 14.38
CA PRO A 233 -0.32 4.48 15.27
C PRO A 233 0.19 5.66 14.42
N SER A 234 -0.06 6.87 14.91
CA SER A 234 0.59 8.06 14.37
C SER A 234 1.96 8.24 15.00
N TYR A 235 2.92 8.65 14.19
CA TYR A 235 4.31 8.93 14.56
C TYR A 235 4.64 10.40 14.29
N THR A 236 5.79 10.86 14.77
CA THR A 236 6.21 12.26 14.58
C THR A 236 7.42 12.33 13.67
N LEU A 237 7.32 13.18 12.65
CA LEU A 237 8.43 13.62 11.83
C LEU A 237 8.83 15.03 12.29
N GLU A 238 10.07 15.22 12.71
CA GLU A 238 10.60 16.51 13.16
C GLU A 238 11.71 16.98 12.21
N GLU A 239 11.66 18.21 11.76
CA GLU A 239 12.70 18.80 10.92
C GLU A 239 13.99 19.08 11.71
N ILE A 240 15.13 18.70 11.13
CA ILE A 240 16.45 19.09 11.61
C ILE A 240 16.88 20.36 10.87
N ALA A 241 16.62 21.52 11.47
CA ALA A 241 17.06 22.82 10.97
C ALA A 241 18.36 23.28 11.64
N GLU A 242 19.20 24.00 10.91
CA GLU A 242 20.45 24.56 11.46
C GLU A 242 20.16 25.48 12.66
N GLY A 243 20.92 25.30 13.74
CA GLY A 243 20.74 26.08 14.97
C GLY A 243 19.50 25.72 15.80
N THR A 244 18.74 24.68 15.44
CA THR A 244 17.58 24.22 16.21
C THR A 244 17.93 22.96 17.02
N GLU A 245 17.61 22.99 18.32
CA GLU A 245 17.80 21.82 19.20
C GLU A 245 16.82 20.69 18.86
N ILE A 246 17.24 19.45 19.08
CA ILE A 246 16.37 18.27 18.96
C ILE A 246 15.18 18.41 19.92
N GLY A 247 13.97 18.14 19.43
CA GLY A 247 12.70 18.34 20.14
C GLY A 247 12.13 19.75 19.99
N LYS A 248 12.83 20.66 19.29
CA LYS A 248 12.39 22.04 19.03
C LYS A 248 12.18 22.33 17.55
N GLY A 249 12.45 21.36 16.65
CA GLY A 249 12.18 21.48 15.24
C GLY A 249 10.70 21.56 14.91
N ARG A 250 10.38 21.98 13.69
CA ARG A 250 9.02 21.91 13.14
C ARG A 250 8.59 20.46 13.02
N GLN A 251 7.34 20.15 13.35
CA GLN A 251 6.86 18.78 13.43
C GLN A 251 5.62 18.54 12.57
N LEU A 252 5.50 17.31 12.09
CA LEU A 252 4.33 16.80 11.37
C LEU A 252 4.06 15.36 11.80
N SER A 253 2.78 15.01 11.96
CA SER A 253 2.41 13.63 12.25
C SER A 253 2.38 12.83 10.95
N PHE A 254 2.70 11.54 11.01
CA PHE A 254 2.54 10.63 9.89
C PHE A 254 2.05 9.25 10.36
N SER A 255 1.62 8.42 9.43
CA SER A 255 1.37 6.99 9.66
C SER A 255 1.96 6.17 8.52
N LEU A 256 2.31 4.91 8.80
CA LEU A 256 2.65 3.96 7.75
C LEU A 256 1.37 3.36 7.18
N SER A 257 1.03 3.77 5.96
CA SER A 257 -0.20 3.41 5.27
C SER A 257 -0.06 2.07 4.52
N GLN A 258 -1.19 1.41 4.26
CA GLN A 258 -1.27 0.30 3.29
C GLN A 258 -1.70 0.78 1.91
N GLN A 259 -1.91 2.09 1.74
CA GLN A 259 -2.24 2.71 0.47
C GLN A 259 -1.16 2.36 -0.56
N GLU A 260 -1.59 1.76 -1.65
CA GLU A 260 -0.73 1.30 -2.72
C GLU A 260 -0.26 2.48 -3.57
N MET A 261 0.94 2.33 -4.12
CA MET A 261 1.49 3.28 -5.07
C MET A 261 0.68 3.24 -6.37
N PRO A 262 0.42 4.38 -7.03
CA PRO A 262 -0.19 4.37 -8.35
C PRO A 262 0.64 3.55 -9.35
N ALA A 263 -0.03 2.73 -10.15
CA ALA A 263 0.62 1.85 -11.11
C ALA A 263 1.30 2.61 -12.25
N GLY A 264 2.29 1.99 -12.89
CA GLY A 264 3.01 2.52 -14.05
C GLY A 264 4.14 3.48 -13.71
N ILE A 265 4.44 3.71 -12.42
CA ILE A 265 5.52 4.59 -11.97
C ILE A 265 6.82 3.81 -11.75
N LEU A 266 6.74 2.64 -11.09
CA LEU A 266 7.92 1.82 -10.82
C LEU A 266 8.30 0.99 -12.04
N PRO A 267 9.60 0.74 -12.28
CA PRO A 267 10.11 0.00 -13.42
C PRO A 267 9.73 -1.49 -13.41
#